data_AF-A0A0N4YY05-F1
#
_entry.id   AF-A0A0N4YY05-F1
#
_cell.length_a   1.000
_cell.length_b   1.000
_cell.length_c   1.000
_cell.angle_alpha   90.00
_cell.angle_beta   90.00
_cell.angle_gamma   90.00
#
_symmetry.space_group_name_H-M   'P 1'
#
loop_
_entity.id
_entity.type
_entity.pdbx_description
1 polymer ?
#
loop_
_entity_poly.entity_id
_entity_poly.type
_entity_poly.pdbx_seq_one_letter_code
_entity_poly.pdbx_strand_id
1 'polypeptide(L)'
;MSISSNDRDLLLSQKADEIENDLQLLGVIGIEDHLQEGVQETIVALREGGVQVWVLTGDKLETAENIARSCGLFDSHTNTKTIQKREDLSTVGNGRAKAVLCYRMTPSEKAEIVKL
;
A
#
# COMPACT_ATOMS: atom_id res chain seq x y z
N MET A 1 4.45 39.10 -15.77
CA MET A 1 5.20 38.01 -15.11
C MET A 1 4.25 36.84 -14.93
N SER A 2 4.48 35.72 -15.62
CA SER A 2 3.71 34.49 -15.40
C SER A 2 4.41 33.68 -14.31
N ILE A 3 3.71 33.45 -13.20
CA ILE A 3 4.16 32.49 -12.18
C ILE A 3 4.06 31.08 -12.77
N SER A 4 5.07 30.24 -12.51
CA SER A 4 5.04 28.84 -12.94
C SER A 4 4.00 28.05 -12.14
N SER A 5 3.48 26.94 -12.68
CA SER A 5 2.46 26.16 -11.95
C SER A 5 2.95 25.67 -10.60
N ASN A 6 4.22 25.24 -10.50
CA ASN A 6 4.79 24.74 -9.24
C ASN A 6 4.88 25.84 -8.17
N ASP A 7 5.29 27.05 -8.56
CA ASP A 7 5.38 28.18 -7.63
C ASP A 7 3.99 28.59 -7.14
N ARG A 8 2.99 28.52 -8.02
CA ARG A 8 1.59 28.78 -7.68
C ARG A 8 1.06 27.76 -6.68
N ASP A 9 1.31 26.47 -6.91
CA ASP A 9 0.79 25.40 -6.04
C ASP A 9 1.44 25.46 -4.65
N LEU A 10 2.74 25.80 -4.57
CA LEU A 10 3.43 26.04 -3.30
C LEU A 10 2.82 27.22 -2.52
N LEU A 11 2.62 28.36 -3.19
CA LEU A 11 2.04 29.55 -2.56
C LEU A 11 0.61 29.30 -2.07
N LEU A 12 -0.18 28.53 -2.82
CA LEU A 12 -1.53 28.14 -2.40
C LEU A 12 -1.51 27.24 -1.17
N SER A 13 -0.59 26.26 -1.11
CA SER A 13 -0.42 25.40 0.07
C SER A 13 -0.06 26.23 1.30
N GLN A 14 0.90 27.14 1.18
CA GLN A 14 1.31 28.03 2.28
C GLN A 14 0.16 28.89 2.78
N LYS A 15 -0.67 29.41 1.87
CA LYS A 15 -1.85 30.21 2.24
C LYS A 15 -2.95 29.39 2.88
N ALA A 16 -3.13 28.12 2.49
CA ALA A 16 -4.04 27.21 3.16
C ALA A 16 -3.59 26.96 4.60
N ASP A 17 -2.30 26.65 4.81
CA ASP A 17 -1.72 26.40 6.14
C ASP A 17 -1.86 27.62 7.08
N GLU A 18 -1.80 28.85 6.57
CA GLU A 18 -2.05 30.08 7.34
C GLU A 18 -3.51 30.18 7.83
N ILE A 19 -4.47 29.62 7.09
CA ILE A 19 -5.91 29.70 7.40
C ILE A 19 -6.38 28.50 8.22
N GLU A 20 -5.81 27.31 8.00
CA GLU A 20 -6.18 26.04 8.63
C GLU A 20 -5.56 25.86 10.04
N ASN A 21 -5.65 26.89 10.88
CA ASN A 21 -5.19 26.87 12.28
C ASN A 21 -6.36 26.77 13.27
N ASP A 22 -6.09 26.32 14.50
CA ASP A 22 -7.06 26.20 15.60
C ASP A 22 -8.35 25.41 15.27
N LEU A 23 -8.22 24.39 14.41
CA LEU A 23 -9.34 23.54 14.01
C LEU A 23 -9.83 22.64 15.15
N GLN A 24 -11.15 22.46 15.24
CA GLN A 24 -11.78 21.49 16.13
C GLN A 24 -12.17 20.23 15.34
N LEU A 25 -11.73 19.06 15.79
CA LEU A 25 -12.16 17.79 15.22
C LEU A 25 -13.65 17.56 15.47
N LEU A 26 -14.45 17.58 14.42
CA LEU A 26 -15.90 17.32 14.50
C LEU A 26 -16.23 15.82 14.40
N GLY A 27 -15.43 15.07 13.64
CA GLY A 27 -15.64 13.65 13.41
C GLY A 27 -14.73 13.09 12.33
N VAL A 28 -14.84 11.79 12.09
CA VAL A 28 -14.10 11.05 11.06
C VAL A 28 -15.10 10.26 10.23
N ILE A 29 -14.85 10.16 8.92
CA ILE A 29 -15.60 9.30 8.02
C ILE A 29 -14.65 8.17 7.59
N GLY A 30 -15.11 6.93 7.73
CA GLY A 30 -14.43 5.75 7.20
C GLY A 30 -15.09 5.31 5.91
N ILE A 31 -14.29 5.14 4.85
CA ILE A 31 -14.73 4.49 3.61
C ILE A 31 -13.98 3.18 3.51
N GLU A 32 -14.72 2.10 3.30
CA GLU A 32 -14.15 0.78 3.09
C GLU A 32 -14.05 0.49 1.60
N ASP A 33 -12.89 0.00 1.18
CA ASP A 33 -12.70 -0.54 -0.16
C ASP A 33 -13.13 -2.02 -0.15
N HIS A 34 -14.28 -2.30 -0.75
CA HIS A 34 -14.89 -3.62 -0.70
C HIS A 34 -14.13 -4.61 -1.58
N LEU A 35 -13.75 -5.73 -0.96
CA LEU A 35 -13.22 -6.88 -1.68
C LEU A 35 -14.32 -7.56 -2.48
N GLN A 36 -13.91 -8.25 -3.55
CA GLN A 36 -14.81 -9.17 -4.25
C GLN A 36 -15.20 -10.34 -3.33
N GLU A 37 -16.36 -10.91 -3.58
CA GLU A 37 -16.88 -12.06 -2.83
C GLU A 37 -15.87 -13.23 -2.86
N GLY A 38 -15.61 -13.83 -1.69
CA GLY A 38 -14.74 -15.00 -1.57
C GLY A 38 -13.23 -14.71 -1.57
N VAL A 39 -12.80 -13.45 -1.76
CA VAL A 39 -11.37 -13.12 -1.83
C VAL A 39 -10.65 -13.47 -0.53
N GLN A 40 -11.20 -13.05 0.61
CA GLN A 40 -10.55 -13.27 1.90
C GLN A 40 -10.44 -14.76 2.21
N GLU A 41 -11.53 -15.51 2.06
CA GLU A 41 -11.61 -16.95 2.30
C GLU A 41 -10.61 -17.69 1.41
N THR A 42 -10.52 -17.31 0.13
CA THR A 42 -9.59 -17.92 -0.82
C THR A 42 -8.14 -17.66 -0.44
N ILE A 43 -7.78 -16.41 -0.12
CA ILE A 43 -6.41 -16.04 0.22
C ILE A 43 -5.97 -16.74 1.51
N VAL A 44 -6.84 -16.80 2.52
CA VAL A 44 -6.57 -17.52 3.77
C VAL A 44 -6.38 -19.01 3.50
N ALA A 45 -7.28 -19.65 2.76
CA ALA A 45 -7.18 -21.08 2.43
C ALA A 45 -5.91 -21.42 1.65
N LEU A 46 -5.49 -20.57 0.70
CA LEU A 46 -4.23 -20.73 -0.03
C LEU A 46 -3.03 -20.68 0.92
N ARG A 47 -3.01 -19.72 1.85
CA ARG A 47 -1.92 -19.57 2.83
C ARG A 47 -1.86 -20.74 3.80
N GLU A 48 -3.00 -21.20 4.30
CA GLU A 48 -3.10 -22.40 5.17
C GLU A 48 -2.68 -23.67 4.42
N GLY A 49 -2.93 -23.75 3.12
CA GLY A 49 -2.44 -24.78 2.22
C GLY A 49 -0.93 -24.70 1.90
N GLY A 50 -0.21 -23.74 2.48
CA GLY A 50 1.23 -23.57 2.28
C GLY A 50 1.60 -22.81 1.00
N VAL A 51 0.64 -22.20 0.31
CA VAL A 51 0.91 -21.36 -0.87
C VAL A 51 1.34 -19.97 -0.39
N GLN A 52 2.52 -19.54 -0.82
CA GLN A 52 3.01 -18.20 -0.53
C GLN A 52 2.32 -17.18 -1.46
N VAL A 53 1.47 -16.33 -0.88
CA VAL A 53 0.72 -15.31 -1.62
C VAL A 53 1.48 -13.98 -1.61
N TRP A 54 1.57 -13.35 -2.79
CA TRP A 54 2.20 -12.04 -2.99
C TRP A 54 1.19 -11.11 -3.64
N VAL A 55 1.12 -9.85 -3.18
CA VAL A 55 0.32 -8.80 -3.80
C VAL A 55 1.23 -7.79 -4.46
N LEU A 56 1.04 -7.56 -5.77
CA LEU A 56 1.79 -6.60 -6.58
C LEU A 56 0.85 -5.52 -7.13
N THR A 57 0.76 -4.36 -6.46
CA THR A 57 -0.14 -3.27 -6.85
C THR A 57 0.59 -1.99 -7.28
N GLY A 58 -0.09 -1.19 -8.10
CA GLY A 58 0.33 0.18 -8.45
C GLY A 58 -0.18 1.23 -7.46
N ASP A 59 -1.02 0.84 -6.49
CA ASP A 59 -1.60 1.74 -5.51
C ASP A 59 -0.58 2.33 -4.54
N LYS A 60 -1.02 3.36 -3.80
CA LYS A 60 -0.27 3.91 -2.69
C LYS A 60 -0.19 2.89 -1.54
N LEU A 61 0.79 3.09 -0.66
CA LEU A 61 1.05 2.21 0.47
C LEU A 61 -0.21 2.04 1.34
N GLU A 62 -0.89 3.14 1.64
CA GLU A 62 -2.02 3.17 2.59
C GLU A 62 -3.18 2.30 2.10
N THR A 63 -3.52 2.42 0.80
CA THR A 63 -4.55 1.58 0.17
C THR A 63 -4.11 0.12 0.08
N ALA A 64 -2.86 -0.11 -0.33
CA ALA A 64 -2.31 -1.44 -0.48
C ALA A 64 -2.29 -2.21 0.85
N GLU A 65 -1.92 -1.56 1.95
CA GLU A 65 -1.94 -2.14 3.29
C GLU A 65 -3.36 -2.43 3.78
N ASN A 66 -4.31 -1.52 3.55
CA ASN A 66 -5.71 -1.75 3.90
C ASN A 66 -6.25 -3.00 3.18
N ILE A 67 -6.06 -3.10 1.86
CA ILE A 67 -6.48 -4.27 1.09
C ILE A 67 -5.79 -5.54 1.57
N ALA A 68 -4.47 -5.51 1.82
CA ALA A 68 -3.73 -6.67 2.28
C ALA A 68 -4.22 -7.18 3.66
N ARG A 69 -4.63 -6.29 4.55
CA ARG A 69 -5.23 -6.68 5.84
C ARG A 69 -6.65 -7.22 5.66
N SER A 70 -7.47 -6.54 4.87
CA SER A 70 -8.85 -6.97 4.62
C SER A 70 -8.91 -8.34 3.94
N CYS A 71 -8.00 -8.65 3.01
CA CYS A 71 -8.00 -9.93 2.30
C CYS A 71 -7.32 -11.06 3.07
N GLY A 72 -6.84 -10.81 4.30
CA GLY A 72 -6.17 -11.83 5.11
C GLY A 72 -4.76 -12.19 4.61
N LEU A 73 -4.11 -11.33 3.82
CA LEU A 73 -2.70 -11.47 3.47
C LEU A 73 -1.83 -11.23 4.72
N PHE A 74 -2.19 -10.21 5.50
CA PHE A 74 -1.60 -9.89 6.79
C PHE A 74 -2.67 -9.94 7.88
N ASP A 75 -2.38 -10.61 8.99
CA ASP A 75 -3.23 -10.50 10.18
C ASP A 75 -3.13 -9.06 10.72
N SER A 76 -4.17 -8.59 11.41
CA SER A 76 -4.24 -7.24 12.01
C SER A 76 -3.01 -6.89 12.88
N HIS A 77 -2.39 -7.89 13.50
CA HIS A 77 -1.21 -7.74 14.37
C HIS A 77 0.11 -8.20 13.72
N THR A 78 0.12 -8.48 12.42
CA THR A 78 1.35 -8.88 11.73
C THR A 78 2.33 -7.71 11.69
N ASN A 79 3.53 -7.93 12.21
CA ASN A 79 4.65 -7.00 12.04
C ASN A 79 5.07 -6.98 10.56
N THR A 80 4.74 -5.90 9.87
CA THR A 80 5.16 -5.65 8.50
C THR A 80 6.56 -5.03 8.49
N LYS A 81 7.40 -5.43 7.54
CA LYS A 81 8.67 -4.77 7.26
C LYS A 81 8.59 -4.17 5.86
N THR A 82 8.63 -2.86 5.78
CA THR A 82 8.64 -2.15 4.50
C THR A 82 10.03 -2.22 3.88
N ILE A 83 10.08 -2.68 2.64
CA ILE A 83 11.28 -2.76 1.83
C ILE A 83 11.13 -1.76 0.69
N GLN A 84 12.05 -0.79 0.58
CA GLN A 84 11.99 0.26 -0.45
C GLN A 84 12.94 0.02 -1.63
N LYS A 85 13.94 -0.86 -1.47
CA LYS A 85 14.95 -1.12 -2.49
C LYS A 85 14.80 -2.54 -3.03
N ARG A 86 15.03 -2.71 -4.34
CA ARG A 86 14.96 -4.01 -5.02
C ARG A 86 15.98 -5.02 -4.47
N GLU A 87 17.12 -4.54 -3.99
CA GLU A 87 18.19 -5.38 -3.42
C GLU A 87 17.72 -6.18 -2.20
N ASP A 88 16.77 -5.62 -1.45
CA ASP A 88 16.22 -6.22 -0.24
C ASP A 88 15.19 -7.34 -0.54
N LEU A 89 14.68 -7.45 -1.78
CA LEU A 89 13.84 -8.59 -2.20
C LEU A 89 14.59 -9.92 -2.14
N SER A 90 15.92 -9.90 -2.30
CA SER A 90 16.76 -11.09 -2.14
C SER A 90 16.65 -11.68 -0.72
N THR A 91 16.40 -10.83 0.28
CA THR A 91 16.17 -11.22 1.68
C THR A 91 14.83 -11.95 1.85
N VAL A 92 13.85 -11.62 1.00
CA VAL A 92 12.52 -12.24 0.95
C VAL A 92 12.58 -13.62 0.27
N GLY A 93 13.41 -13.74 -0.78
CA GLY A 93 13.65 -14.99 -1.53
C GLY A 93 14.27 -16.13 -0.71
N ASN A 94 14.84 -15.84 0.47
CA ASN A 94 15.32 -16.86 1.42
C ASN A 94 14.21 -17.57 2.22
N GLY A 95 12.95 -17.47 1.79
CA GLY A 95 11.84 -18.29 2.30
C GLY A 95 11.32 -17.94 3.71
N ARG A 96 11.68 -16.76 4.25
CA ARG A 96 11.27 -16.36 5.62
C ARG A 96 10.01 -15.50 5.68
N ALA A 97 9.56 -14.93 4.56
CA ALA A 97 8.36 -14.10 4.54
C ALA A 97 7.12 -14.93 4.24
N LYS A 98 6.13 -14.93 5.14
CA LYS A 98 4.86 -15.65 4.97
C LYS A 98 3.90 -14.99 3.96
N ALA A 99 4.14 -13.72 3.64
CA ALA A 99 3.38 -12.92 2.70
C ALA A 99 4.20 -11.69 2.27
N VAL A 100 3.95 -11.17 1.08
CA VAL A 100 4.67 -10.02 0.51
C VAL A 100 3.68 -9.05 -0.13
N LEU A 101 3.84 -7.76 0.16
CA LEU A 101 3.10 -6.67 -0.46
C LEU A 101 4.08 -5.72 -1.14
N CYS A 102 3.94 -5.58 -2.46
CA CYS A 102 4.62 -4.57 -3.25
C CYS A 102 3.59 -3.54 -3.73
N TYR A 103 3.90 -2.26 -3.55
CA TYR A 103 3.02 -1.13 -3.88
C TYR A 103 3.76 -0.14 -4.78
N ARG A 104 3.04 0.81 -5.39
CA ARG A 104 3.58 1.79 -6.36
C ARG A 104 4.36 1.16 -7.54
N MET A 105 4.06 -0.09 -7.87
CA MET A 105 4.75 -0.80 -8.94
C MET A 105 4.28 -0.38 -10.34
N THR A 106 5.23 -0.19 -11.23
CA THR A 106 5.00 -0.09 -12.68
C THR A 106 4.71 -1.47 -13.29
N PRO A 107 4.05 -1.54 -14.46
CA PRO A 107 3.82 -2.80 -15.17
C PRO A 107 5.11 -3.59 -15.44
N SER A 108 6.21 -2.90 -15.79
CA SER A 108 7.50 -3.54 -16.05
C SER A 108 8.09 -4.18 -14.80
N GLU A 109 8.05 -3.51 -13.64
CA GLU A 109 8.54 -4.07 -12.38
C GLU A 109 7.71 -5.30 -11.96
N LYS A 110 6.39 -5.29 -12.16
CA LYS A 110 5.54 -6.47 -11.90
C LYS A 110 5.98 -7.67 -12.74
N ALA A 111 6.23 -7.43 -14.03
CA ALA A 111 6.69 -8.48 -14.95
C ALA A 111 8.08 -9.03 -14.60
N GLU A 112 8.95 -8.22 -13.99
CA GLU A 112 10.26 -8.66 -13.53
C GLU A 112 10.19 -9.52 -12.28
N ILE A 113 9.30 -9.21 -11.33
CA ILE A 113 9.14 -10.03 -10.11
C ILE A 113 8.66 -11.44 -10.45
N VAL A 114 7.74 -11.59 -11.41
CA VAL A 114 7.23 -12.91 -11.81
C VAL A 114 8.29 -13.78 -12.51
N LYS A 115 9.39 -13.17 -12.97
CA LYS A 115 10.51 -13.88 -13.61
C LYS A 115 11.61 -14.30 -12.63
N LEU A 116 11.54 -13.86 -11.37
CA LEU A 116 12.46 -14.28 -10.31
C LEU A 116 12.16 -15.73 -9.90
#